data_AF-A0A6G3Q107-F1
#
_entry.id   AF-A0A6G3Q107-F1
#
_cell.length_a   1.000
_cell.length_b   1.000
_cell.length_c   1.000
_cell.angle_alpha   90.00
_cell.angle_beta   90.00
_cell.angle_gamma   90.00
#
_symmetry.space_group_name_H-M   'P 1'
#
loop_
_entity.id
_entity.type
_entity.pdbx_description
1 polymer ?
#
loop_
_entity_poly.entity_id
_entity_poly.type
_entity_poly.pdbx_seq_one_letter_code
_entity_poly.pdbx_strand_id
1 'polypeptide(L)'
;MNTASIDLSAVLGVPNDADLAAIRKAFRTRMRQTHPDGRPSEDAAAAHEEMVLLNLAYETLRDPGNRAAYDLDRGAERNAKREQYREPTPPPTPSTRVIVLDPAAVDFGSVAIGETPRDQIITVRLSDYSTIRYAWVLKHCGDF
;
A
#
# COMPACT_ATOMS: atom_id res chain seq x y z
N MET A 1 -26.55 5.35 -9.12
CA MET A 1 -25.45 5.91 -8.32
C MET A 1 -24.94 4.83 -7.39
N ASN A 2 -23.64 4.55 -7.38
CA ASN A 2 -23.05 3.63 -6.39
C ASN A 2 -22.88 4.40 -5.07
N THR A 3 -23.72 4.12 -4.08
CA THR A 3 -23.72 4.83 -2.79
C THR A 3 -22.57 4.39 -1.89
N ALA A 4 -21.98 3.22 -2.16
CA ALA A 4 -20.87 2.60 -1.42
C ALA A 4 -19.64 3.50 -1.27
N SER A 5 -19.31 4.21 -2.36
CA SER A 5 -18.10 5.02 -2.47
C SER A 5 -18.21 6.37 -1.75
N ILE A 6 -19.43 6.85 -1.49
CA ILE A 6 -19.68 8.17 -0.90
C ILE A 6 -19.89 8.03 0.60
N ASP A 7 -19.18 8.82 1.41
CA ASP A 7 -19.34 8.84 2.86
C ASP A 7 -20.60 9.63 3.29
N LEU A 8 -21.74 8.92 3.38
CA LEU A 8 -23.04 9.50 3.72
C LEU A 8 -23.05 10.11 5.14
N SER A 9 -22.30 9.53 6.09
CA SER A 9 -22.14 10.06 7.44
C SER A 9 -21.40 11.39 7.42
N ALA A 10 -20.33 11.50 6.62
CA ALA A 10 -19.60 12.73 6.42
C ALA A 10 -20.41 13.80 5.67
N VAL A 11 -21.27 13.39 4.71
CA VAL A 11 -22.21 14.29 4.03
C VAL A 11 -23.13 14.98 5.04
N LEU A 12 -23.66 14.24 6.02
CA LEU A 12 -24.45 14.83 7.12
C LEU A 12 -23.59 15.52 8.19
N GLY A 13 -22.27 15.26 8.21
CA GLY A 13 -21.35 15.76 9.23
C GLY A 13 -21.55 15.09 10.59
N VAL A 14 -21.94 13.81 10.61
CA VAL A 14 -22.14 13.03 11.83
C VAL A 14 -21.11 11.91 11.93
N PRO A 15 -20.76 11.46 13.14
CA PRO A 15 -19.87 10.32 13.29
C PRO A 15 -20.55 9.02 12.82
N ASN A 16 -19.75 8.00 12.49
CA ASN A 16 -20.26 6.73 11.96
C ASN A 16 -21.10 5.93 12.99
N ASP A 17 -21.03 6.27 14.28
CA ASP A 17 -21.81 5.68 15.37
C ASP A 17 -23.00 6.56 15.79
N ALA A 18 -23.29 7.64 15.06
CA ALA A 18 -24.38 8.56 15.39
C ALA A 18 -25.73 7.85 15.48
N ASP A 19 -26.55 8.26 16.46
CA ASP A 19 -27.90 7.77 16.60
C ASP A 19 -28.87 8.45 15.61
N LEU A 20 -30.08 7.90 15.49
CA LEU A 20 -31.10 8.45 14.59
C LEU A 20 -31.48 9.91 14.94
N ALA A 21 -31.42 10.27 16.22
CA ALA A 21 -31.72 11.63 16.68
C ALA A 21 -30.69 12.65 16.18
N ALA A 22 -29.40 12.31 16.27
CA ALA A 22 -28.29 13.10 15.75
C ALA A 22 -28.36 13.21 14.22
N ILE A 23 -28.63 12.10 13.52
CA ILE A 23 -28.82 12.08 12.06
C ILE A 23 -29.96 13.03 11.64
N ARG A 24 -31.13 12.95 12.29
CA ARG A 24 -32.28 13.84 12.02
C ARG A 24 -31.99 15.30 12.34
N LYS A 25 -31.20 15.58 13.37
CA LYS A 25 -30.80 16.94 13.74
C LYS A 25 -29.85 17.51 12.70
N ALA A 26 -28.80 16.77 12.35
CA ALA A 26 -27.80 17.19 11.37
C ALA A 26 -28.40 17.43 9.99
N PHE A 27 -29.26 16.53 9.51
CA PHE A 27 -29.98 16.69 8.24
C PHE A 27 -30.78 18.00 8.18
N ARG A 28 -31.57 18.30 9.23
CA ARG A 28 -32.37 19.54 9.29
C ARG A 28 -31.49 20.79 9.32
N THR A 29 -30.37 20.74 10.03
CA THR A 29 -29.42 21.87 10.08
C THR A 29 -28.78 22.10 8.73
N ARG A 30 -28.28 21.05 8.07
CA ARG A 30 -27.65 21.13 6.75
C ARG A 30 -28.62 21.60 5.67
N MET A 31 -29.83 21.03 5.59
CA MET A 31 -30.84 21.45 4.60
C MET A 31 -31.17 22.95 4.69
N ARG A 32 -31.18 23.53 5.90
CA ARG A 32 -31.38 24.98 6.08
C ARG A 32 -30.18 25.81 5.61
N GLN A 33 -28.96 25.29 5.76
CA GLN A 33 -27.73 25.97 5.33
C GLN A 33 -27.52 25.91 3.80
N THR A 34 -28.03 24.86 3.17
CA THR A 34 -27.88 24.61 1.73
C THR A 34 -28.98 25.28 0.89
N HIS A 35 -30.08 25.75 1.49
CA HIS A 35 -31.24 26.26 0.75
C HIS A 35 -30.88 27.37 -0.28
N PRO A 36 -31.35 27.28 -1.54
CA PRO A 36 -30.96 28.19 -2.61
C PRO A 36 -31.60 29.58 -2.54
N ASP A 37 -32.69 29.79 -1.77
CA ASP A 37 -33.38 31.11 -1.68
C ASP A 37 -32.48 32.28 -1.25
N GLY A 38 -31.32 32.01 -0.64
CA GLY A 38 -30.36 33.05 -0.23
C GLY A 38 -29.08 33.11 -1.06
N ARG A 39 -28.97 32.32 -2.13
CA ARG A 39 -27.71 32.15 -2.89
C ARG A 39 -27.81 32.76 -4.30
N PRO A 40 -26.71 33.30 -4.83
CA PRO A 40 -26.65 33.74 -6.23
C PRO A 40 -26.93 32.58 -7.19
N SER A 41 -27.51 32.85 -8.35
CA SER A 41 -27.99 31.83 -9.30
C SER A 41 -26.92 30.86 -9.79
N GLU A 42 -25.64 31.25 -9.75
CA GLU A 42 -24.49 30.41 -10.10
C GLU A 42 -24.27 29.27 -9.08
N ASP A 43 -24.62 29.49 -7.81
CA ASP A 43 -24.51 28.50 -6.73
C ASP A 43 -25.77 27.62 -6.58
N ALA A 44 -26.85 27.96 -7.28
CA ALA A 44 -28.13 27.25 -7.15
C ALA A 44 -28.05 25.79 -7.60
N ALA A 45 -27.26 25.49 -8.64
CA ALA A 45 -27.04 24.12 -9.11
C ALA A 45 -26.26 23.28 -8.08
N ALA A 46 -25.18 23.83 -7.53
CA ALA A 46 -24.38 23.17 -6.50
C ALA A 46 -25.17 22.95 -5.21
N ALA A 47 -26.00 23.92 -4.82
CA ALA A 47 -26.91 23.80 -3.68
C ALA A 47 -27.93 22.66 -3.89
N HIS A 48 -28.49 22.55 -5.09
CA HIS A 48 -29.41 21.45 -5.43
C HIS A 48 -28.72 20.08 -5.33
N GLU A 49 -27.52 19.93 -5.89
CA GLU A 49 -26.75 18.68 -5.79
C GLU A 49 -26.43 18.30 -4.33
N GLU A 50 -26.03 19.28 -3.50
CA GLU A 50 -25.80 19.04 -2.09
C GLU A 50 -27.09 18.63 -1.35
N MET A 51 -28.24 19.24 -1.66
CA MET A 51 -29.54 18.83 -1.10
C MET A 51 -29.92 17.39 -1.49
N VAL A 52 -29.64 16.98 -2.74
CA VAL A 52 -29.87 15.60 -3.19
C VAL A 52 -29.00 14.62 -2.40
N LEU A 53 -27.73 14.95 -2.16
CA LEU A 53 -26.82 14.13 -1.34
C LEU A 53 -27.27 14.05 0.12
N LEU A 54 -27.73 15.16 0.71
CA LEU A 54 -28.25 15.20 2.07
C LEU A 54 -29.51 14.31 2.22
N ASN A 55 -30.40 14.35 1.24
CA ASN A 55 -31.60 13.50 1.21
C ASN A 55 -31.21 12.02 1.13
N LEU A 56 -30.33 11.67 0.20
CA LEU A 56 -29.82 10.31 0.04
C LEU A 56 -29.18 9.79 1.33
N ALA A 57 -28.31 10.59 1.94
CA ALA A 57 -27.67 10.23 3.20
C ALA A 57 -28.69 10.00 4.31
N TYR A 58 -29.70 10.85 4.42
CA TYR A 58 -30.77 10.68 5.40
C TYR A 58 -31.61 9.42 5.15
N GLU A 59 -31.99 9.14 3.91
CA GLU A 59 -32.80 7.96 3.57
C GLU A 59 -32.07 6.64 3.83
N THR A 60 -30.77 6.57 3.56
CA THR A 60 -29.95 5.39 3.84
C THR A 60 -29.68 5.22 5.34
N LEU A 61 -29.31 6.30 6.04
CA LEU A 61 -28.87 6.21 7.43
C LEU A 61 -30.00 6.18 8.46
N ARG A 62 -31.23 6.60 8.09
CA ARG A 62 -32.39 6.58 9.01
C ARG A 62 -32.91 5.18 9.29
N ASP A 63 -32.75 4.26 8.32
CA ASP A 63 -33.23 2.89 8.43
C ASP A 63 -32.07 1.98 8.88
N PRO A 64 -32.20 1.26 10.01
CA PRO A 64 -31.12 0.41 10.50
C PRO A 64 -30.70 -0.68 9.53
N GLY A 65 -31.62 -1.23 8.72
CA GLY A 65 -31.33 -2.26 7.73
C GLY A 65 -30.53 -1.71 6.56
N ASN A 66 -30.94 -0.57 6.01
CA ASN A 66 -30.20 0.12 4.95
C ASN A 66 -28.82 0.58 5.42
N ARG A 67 -28.72 1.08 6.66
CA ARG A 67 -27.43 1.45 7.26
C ARG A 67 -26.51 0.24 7.40
N ALA A 68 -27.02 -0.89 7.88
CA ALA A 68 -26.22 -2.10 8.00
C ALA A 68 -25.71 -2.59 6.63
N ALA A 69 -26.56 -2.58 5.60
CA ALA A 69 -26.16 -2.94 4.24
C ALA A 69 -25.09 -1.99 3.69
N TYR A 70 -25.26 -0.69 3.89
CA TYR A 70 -24.29 0.34 3.53
C TYR A 70 -22.93 0.16 4.23
N ASP A 71 -22.95 -0.10 5.54
CA ASP A 71 -21.73 -0.29 6.34
C ASP A 71 -20.97 -1.57 5.94
N LEU A 72 -21.70 -2.64 5.60
CA LEU A 72 -21.11 -3.89 5.09
C LEU A 72 -20.42 -3.68 3.75
N ASP A 73 -21.09 -3.01 2.81
CA ASP A 73 -20.57 -2.76 1.47
C ASP A 73 -19.32 -1.85 1.51
N ARG A 74 -19.38 -0.78 2.30
CA ARG A 74 -18.21 0.08 2.57
C ARG A 74 -17.05 -0.71 3.20
N GLY A 75 -17.37 -1.65 4.10
CA GLY A 75 -16.37 -2.54 4.70
C GLY A 75 -15.70 -3.46 3.68
N ALA A 76 -16.47 -3.99 2.73
CA ALA A 76 -15.99 -4.84 1.66
C ALA A 76 -15.07 -4.08 0.69
N GLU A 77 -15.45 -2.87 0.25
CA GLU A 77 -14.60 -2.02 -0.60
C GLU A 77 -13.27 -1.68 0.08
N ARG A 78 -13.29 -1.35 1.39
CA ARG A 78 -12.07 -1.08 2.16
C ARG A 78 -11.14 -2.29 2.20
N ASN A 79 -11.70 -3.50 2.37
CA ASN A 79 -10.93 -4.73 2.39
C ASN A 79 -10.36 -5.08 1.01
N ALA A 80 -11.16 -4.92 -0.06
CA ALA A 80 -10.69 -5.14 -1.43
C ALA A 80 -9.53 -4.21 -1.78
N LYS A 81 -9.62 -2.93 -1.41
CA LYS A 81 -8.53 -1.97 -1.59
C LYS A 81 -7.28 -2.35 -0.78
N ARG A 82 -7.44 -2.84 0.45
CA ARG A 82 -6.31 -3.33 1.27
C ARG A 82 -5.60 -4.51 0.62
N GLU A 83 -6.34 -5.45 0.04
CA GLU A 83 -5.74 -6.60 -0.66
C GLU A 83 -5.02 -6.16 -1.93
N GLN A 84 -5.57 -5.19 -2.68
CA GLN A 84 -4.94 -4.62 -3.86
C GLN A 84 -3.59 -3.94 -3.56
N TYR A 85 -3.46 -3.29 -2.40
CA TYR A 85 -2.22 -2.67 -1.93
C TYR A 85 -1.41 -3.58 -1.00
N ARG A 86 -1.73 -4.87 -0.91
CA ARG A 86 -0.93 -5.81 -0.14
C ARG A 86 0.45 -5.88 -0.79
N GLU A 87 1.45 -5.35 -0.09
CA GLU A 87 2.84 -5.46 -0.54
C GLU A 87 3.14 -6.93 -0.82
N PRO A 88 3.75 -7.25 -1.97
CA PRO A 88 4.31 -8.58 -2.14
C PRO A 88 5.25 -8.82 -0.97
N THR A 89 5.07 -9.95 -0.28
CA THR A 89 5.95 -10.34 0.83
C THR A 89 7.39 -10.11 0.38
N PRO A 90 8.22 -9.40 1.20
CA PRO A 90 9.59 -9.10 0.80
C PRO A 90 10.25 -10.41 0.36
N PRO A 91 10.96 -10.42 -0.79
CA PRO A 91 11.62 -11.63 -1.25
C PRO A 91 12.50 -12.17 -0.12
N PRO A 92 12.57 -13.50 0.07
CA PRO A 92 13.41 -14.07 1.11
C PRO A 92 14.84 -13.56 0.91
N THR A 93 15.42 -12.96 1.96
CA THR A 93 16.80 -12.48 1.91
C THR A 93 17.72 -13.65 1.53
N PRO A 94 18.61 -13.49 0.53
CA PRO A 94 19.55 -14.55 0.19
C PRO A 94 20.45 -14.80 1.41
N SER A 95 20.45 -16.02 1.91
CA SER A 95 21.35 -16.44 2.98
C SER A 95 22.80 -16.34 2.49
N THR A 96 23.57 -15.41 3.07
CA THR A 96 25.01 -15.29 2.83
C THR A 96 25.70 -16.62 3.14
N ARG A 97 26.24 -17.28 2.12
CA ARG A 97 27.09 -18.47 2.31
C ARG A 97 28.53 -18.00 2.49
N VAL A 98 29.10 -18.24 3.66
CA VAL A 98 30.54 -18.11 3.89
C VAL A 98 31.23 -19.34 3.30
N ILE A 99 32.11 -19.14 2.33
CA ILE A 99 32.93 -20.20 1.74
C ILE A 99 34.30 -20.10 2.38
N VAL A 100 34.68 -21.11 3.16
CA VAL A 100 36.03 -21.25 3.70
C VAL A 100 36.85 -22.02 2.67
N LEU A 101 37.88 -21.38 2.09
CA LEU A 101 38.80 -22.02 1.17
C LEU A 101 40.01 -22.54 1.96
N ASP A 102 40.36 -23.81 1.77
CA ASP A 102 41.61 -24.38 2.29
C ASP A 102 42.78 -23.88 1.43
N PRO A 103 43.72 -23.09 1.98
CA PRO A 103 44.83 -22.51 1.23
C PRO A 103 45.74 -23.57 0.59
N ALA A 104 45.74 -24.82 1.06
CA ALA A 104 46.55 -25.89 0.45
C ALA A 104 45.95 -26.43 -0.87
N ALA A 105 44.67 -26.17 -1.14
CA ALA A 105 43.95 -26.69 -2.30
C ALA A 105 43.61 -25.61 -3.35
N VAL A 106 43.96 -24.34 -3.10
CA VAL A 106 43.75 -23.26 -4.07
C VAL A 106 45.01 -23.05 -4.90
N ASP A 107 44.98 -23.55 -6.14
CA ASP A 107 46.01 -23.28 -7.14
C ASP A 107 45.65 -22.03 -7.95
N PHE A 108 46.48 -20.99 -7.86
CA PHE A 108 46.32 -19.75 -8.60
C PHE A 108 47.15 -19.72 -9.91
N GLY A 109 47.85 -20.82 -10.23
CA GLY A 109 48.83 -20.88 -11.31
C GLY A 109 50.11 -20.08 -11.01
N SER A 110 51.07 -20.10 -11.93
CA SER A 110 52.29 -19.28 -11.86
C SER A 110 52.16 -18.04 -12.75
N VAL A 111 52.39 -16.85 -12.19
CA VAL A 111 52.38 -15.58 -12.93
C VAL A 111 53.79 -14.99 -12.95
N ALA A 112 54.31 -14.68 -14.14
CA ALA A 112 55.60 -14.02 -14.29
C ALA A 112 55.51 -12.57 -13.79
N ILE A 113 56.52 -12.13 -13.03
CA ILE A 113 56.59 -10.77 -12.48
C ILE A 113 56.65 -9.76 -13.64
N GLY A 114 55.59 -8.96 -13.80
CA GLY A 114 55.52 -7.88 -14.80
C GLY A 114 54.38 -8.01 -15.82
N GLU A 115 53.67 -9.14 -15.89
CA GLU A 115 52.46 -9.28 -16.71
C GLU A 115 51.20 -9.22 -15.84
N THR A 116 50.27 -8.33 -16.18
CA THR A 116 48.88 -8.34 -15.68
C THR A 116 47.97 -8.91 -16.75
N PRO A 117 47.59 -10.21 -16.70
CA PRO A 117 46.55 -10.72 -17.57
C PRO A 117 45.20 -10.09 -17.15
N ARG A 118 44.44 -9.58 -18.13
CA ARG A 118 43.20 -8.83 -17.88
C ARG A 118 42.00 -9.69 -17.47
N ASP A 119 42.07 -11.01 -17.64
CA ASP A 119 40.97 -11.95 -17.37
C ASP A 119 41.48 -13.24 -16.70
N GLN A 120 41.83 -13.18 -15.41
CA GLN A 120 42.14 -14.38 -14.64
C GLN A 120 40.85 -14.93 -14.01
N ILE A 121 40.31 -16.00 -14.60
CA ILE A 121 39.12 -16.70 -14.08
C ILE A 121 39.58 -17.73 -13.05
N ILE A 122 39.39 -17.43 -11.77
CA ILE A 122 39.60 -18.40 -10.69
C ILE A 122 38.41 -19.37 -10.70
N THR A 123 38.65 -20.62 -11.09
CA THR A 123 37.63 -21.66 -11.06
C THR A 123 37.71 -22.41 -9.74
N VAL A 124 36.87 -22.03 -8.78
CA VAL A 124 36.76 -22.75 -7.50
C VAL A 124 35.84 -23.97 -7.70
N ARG A 125 36.40 -25.17 -7.55
CA ARG A 125 35.61 -26.41 -7.44
C ARG A 125 35.32 -26.67 -5.97
N LEU A 126 34.05 -26.57 -5.60
CA LEU A 126 33.59 -26.92 -4.27
C LEU A 126 33.52 -28.46 -4.15
N SER A 127 33.59 -28.99 -2.92
CA SER A 127 33.56 -30.43 -2.65
C SER A 127 32.25 -31.12 -3.08
N ASP A 128 31.21 -30.32 -3.35
CA ASP A 128 29.93 -30.75 -3.92
C ASP A 128 29.88 -30.67 -5.46
N TYR A 129 31.03 -30.49 -6.12
CA TYR A 129 31.19 -30.34 -7.58
C TYR A 129 30.54 -29.09 -8.19
N SER A 130 30.02 -28.16 -7.40
CA SER A 130 29.52 -26.90 -7.93
C SER A 130 30.66 -25.97 -8.35
N THR A 131 30.41 -25.16 -9.39
CA THR A 131 31.38 -24.20 -9.95
C THR A 131 30.86 -22.77 -9.72
N ILE A 132 31.74 -21.90 -9.23
CA ILE A 132 31.43 -20.49 -9.06
C ILE A 132 31.98 -19.73 -10.27
N ARG A 133 31.10 -19.00 -10.98
CA ARG A 133 31.46 -18.30 -12.23
C ARG A 133 32.15 -16.95 -12.01
N TYR A 134 32.02 -16.35 -10.83
CA TYR A 134 32.63 -15.07 -10.49
C TYR A 134 33.05 -15.08 -9.02
N ALA A 135 34.31 -14.75 -8.75
CA ALA A 135 34.85 -14.54 -7.41
C ALA A 135 35.64 -13.22 -7.40
N TRP A 136 35.37 -12.37 -6.42
CA TRP A 136 36.15 -11.14 -6.20
C TRP A 136 37.13 -11.38 -5.06
N VAL A 137 38.42 -11.17 -5.32
CA VAL A 137 39.45 -11.12 -4.28
C VAL A 137 39.48 -9.69 -3.73
N LEU A 138 38.96 -9.50 -2.52
CA LEU A 138 39.06 -8.23 -1.80
C LEU A 138 40.50 -8.09 -1.29
N LYS A 139 41.21 -7.02 -1.70
CA LYS A 139 42.55 -6.72 -1.19
C LYS A 139 42.49 -6.32 0.28
N HIS A 140 43.19 -7.10 1.12
CA HIS A 140 43.67 -6.80 2.47
C HIS A 140 42.78 -5.91 3.38
N CYS A 141 42.15 -6.52 4.37
CA CYS A 141 41.89 -5.87 5.65
C CYS A 141 42.90 -6.38 6.68
N GLY A 142 43.77 -5.46 7.11
CA GLY A 142 44.52 -5.32 8.38
C GLY A 142 44.92 -6.55 9.21
N ASP A 143 46.21 -6.59 9.54
CA ASP A 143 46.86 -7.37 10.59
C ASP A 143 46.09 -7.39 11.92
N PHE A 144 46.07 -8.55 12.59
CA PHE A 144 45.76 -8.74 14.01
C PHE A 144 47.02 -9.15 14.78
#